data_AF-A0A382RQ29-F1
#
_entry.id   AF-A0A382RQ29-F1
#
_cell.length_a   1.000
_cell.length_b   1.000
_cell.length_c   1.000
_cell.angle_alpha   90.00
_cell.angle_beta   90.00
_cell.angle_gamma   90.00
#
_symmetry.space_group_name_H-M   'P 1'
#
loop_
_entity.id
_entity.type
_entity.pdbx_description
1 polymer ?
#
loop_
_entity_poly.entity_id
_entity_poly.type
_entity_poly.pdbx_seq_one_letter_code
_entity_poly.pdbx_strand_id
1 'polypeptide(L)'
;MSVISQIAEGNESLTEEQVKELIAQSLPVVDYAGKKILLIVPDSTRTAPVGLLFKAIHAQIGGCAAKLDVMIALGTHPPMSEEAICER
;
A
#
# COMPACT_ATOMS: atom_id res chain seq x y z
N MET A 1 -16.95 7.63 8.91
CA MET A 1 -15.63 6.96 9.00
C MET A 1 -14.69 7.91 9.71
N SER A 2 -14.06 7.47 10.80
CA SER A 2 -12.97 8.25 11.39
C SER A 2 -11.74 8.09 10.51
N VAL A 3 -11.02 9.17 10.27
CA VAL A 3 -9.69 9.09 9.64
C VAL A 3 -8.72 8.53 10.68
N ILE A 4 -7.97 7.50 10.31
CA ILE A 4 -6.83 7.02 11.09
C ILE A 4 -5.60 7.74 10.54
N SER A 5 -4.87 8.45 11.39
CA SER A 5 -3.69 9.21 10.98
C SER A 5 -2.63 9.21 12.08
N GLN A 6 -1.38 9.10 11.68
CA GLN A 6 -0.22 9.21 12.56
C GLN A 6 0.82 10.12 11.91
N ILE A 7 1.47 10.95 12.73
CA ILE A 7 2.55 11.86 12.32
C ILE A 7 3.75 11.51 13.19
N ALA A 8 4.93 11.41 12.59
CA ALA A 8 6.18 11.18 13.33
C ALA A 8 6.49 12.39 14.24
N GLU A 9 7.17 12.14 15.36
CA GLU A 9 7.63 13.23 16.23
C GLU A 9 8.87 13.92 15.64
N GLY A 10 8.91 15.25 15.72
CA GLY A 10 10.06 16.03 15.23
C GLY A 10 10.29 15.93 13.73
N ASN A 11 11.57 15.81 13.33
CA ASN A 11 12.01 15.71 11.93
C ASN A 11 12.33 14.26 11.50
N GLU A 12 11.75 13.27 12.19
CA GLU A 12 11.99 11.86 11.91
C GLU A 12 10.95 11.26 10.95
N SER A 13 11.26 10.09 10.39
CA SER A 13 10.29 9.28 9.61
C SER A 13 9.58 8.29 10.53
N LEU A 14 8.36 7.90 10.16
CA LEU A 14 7.71 6.77 10.83
C LEU A 14 8.57 5.51 10.67
N THR A 15 8.67 4.72 11.74
CA THR A 15 9.33 3.42 11.67
C THR A 15 8.48 2.44 10.86
N GLU A 16 9.10 1.36 10.37
CA GLU A 16 8.34 0.32 9.68
C GLU A 16 7.25 -0.30 10.55
N GLU A 17 7.52 -0.48 11.84
CA GLU A 17 6.58 -1.01 12.83
C GLU A 17 5.36 -0.09 12.97
N GLN A 18 5.57 1.23 13.09
CA GLN A 18 4.50 2.21 13.15
C GLN A 18 3.63 2.17 11.88
N VAL A 19 4.27 2.05 10.70
CA VAL A 19 3.54 1.91 9.42
C VAL A 19 2.71 0.61 9.39
N LYS A 20 3.28 -0.51 9.83
CA LYS A 20 2.58 -1.81 9.87
C LYS A 20 1.39 -1.78 10.83
N GLU A 21 1.55 -1.18 12.02
CA GLU A 21 0.48 -1.00 13.00
C GLU A 21 -0.66 -0.14 12.44
N LEU A 22 -0.32 0.98 11.80
CA LEU A 22 -1.30 1.86 11.17
C LEU A 22 -2.09 1.14 10.07
N ILE A 23 -1.42 0.32 9.27
CA ILE A 23 -2.06 -0.50 8.22
C ILE A 23 -2.97 -1.55 8.84
N ALA A 24 -2.55 -2.24 9.91
CA ALA A 24 -3.37 -3.24 10.58
C ALA A 24 -4.67 -2.65 11.16
N GLN A 25 -4.59 -1.44 11.72
CA GLN A 25 -5.75 -0.70 12.21
C GLN A 25 -6.66 -0.21 11.07
N SER A 26 -6.07 0.17 9.93
CA SER A 26 -6.79 0.71 8.77
C SER A 26 -7.42 -0.36 7.89
N LEU A 27 -6.86 -1.56 7.86
CA LEU A 27 -7.32 -2.68 7.04
C LEU A 27 -7.64 -3.91 7.90
N PRO A 28 -8.73 -3.89 8.69
CA PRO A 28 -9.12 -5.05 9.50
C PRO A 28 -9.38 -6.27 8.61
N VAL A 29 -8.71 -7.39 8.87
CA VAL A 29 -8.77 -8.62 8.04
C VAL A 29 -10.20 -9.06 7.70
N VAL A 30 -11.11 -8.96 8.67
CA VAL A 30 -12.53 -9.34 8.53
C VAL A 30 -13.24 -8.57 7.41
N ASP A 31 -12.84 -7.32 7.17
CA ASP A 31 -13.46 -6.47 6.16
C ASP A 31 -13.01 -6.82 4.74
N TYR A 32 -11.90 -7.56 4.59
CA TYR A 32 -11.30 -7.89 3.28
C TYR A 32 -11.40 -9.38 2.96
N ALA A 33 -11.76 -10.22 3.93
CA ALA A 33 -11.89 -11.66 3.76
C ALA A 33 -12.84 -12.04 2.61
N GLY A 34 -12.36 -12.86 1.68
CA GLY A 34 -13.14 -13.35 0.53
C GLY A 34 -13.47 -12.29 -0.53
N LYS A 35 -12.96 -11.05 -0.40
CA LYS A 35 -13.23 -9.98 -1.36
C LYS A 35 -12.17 -9.92 -2.47
N LYS A 36 -12.56 -9.35 -3.62
CA LYS A 36 -11.63 -8.97 -4.69
C LYS A 36 -11.22 -7.52 -4.46
N ILE A 37 -9.93 -7.29 -4.27
CA ILE A 37 -9.36 -6.00 -3.91
C ILE A 37 -8.48 -5.51 -5.06
N LEU A 38 -8.60 -4.23 -5.39
CA LEU A 38 -7.72 -3.53 -6.32
C LEU A 38 -6.91 -2.49 -5.54
N LEU A 39 -5.60 -2.69 -5.46
CA LEU A 39 -4.68 -1.73 -4.88
C LEU A 39 -4.16 -0.79 -5.97
N ILE A 40 -4.45 0.50 -5.83
CA ILE A 40 -3.98 1.53 -6.75
C ILE A 40 -2.72 2.16 -6.15
N VAL A 41 -1.60 2.08 -6.87
CA VAL A 41 -0.30 2.64 -6.45
C VAL A 41 0.14 3.74 -7.41
N PRO A 42 0.89 4.75 -6.96
CA PRO A 42 1.47 5.73 -7.87
C PRO A 42 2.60 5.11 -8.71
N ASP A 43 2.93 5.78 -9.81
CA ASP A 43 4.09 5.45 -10.63
C ASP A 43 5.42 5.97 -10.05
N SER A 44 6.52 5.78 -10.78
CA SER A 44 7.86 6.20 -10.36
C SER A 44 8.08 7.71 -10.31
N THR A 45 7.12 8.53 -10.77
CA THR A 45 7.23 9.99 -10.73
C THR A 45 6.80 10.57 -9.38
N ARG A 46 6.27 9.74 -8.48
CA ARG A 46 5.88 10.13 -7.11
C ARG A 46 6.81 9.51 -6.09
N THR A 47 7.28 10.34 -5.17
CA THR A 47 8.05 9.88 -4.01
C THR A 47 7.09 9.34 -2.96
N ALA A 48 7.10 8.02 -2.77
CA ALA A 48 6.40 7.33 -1.70
C ALA A 48 7.12 6.01 -1.37
N PRO A 49 7.02 5.50 -0.13
CA PRO A 49 7.61 4.21 0.25
C PRO A 49 6.75 3.04 -0.26
N VAL A 50 6.51 2.97 -1.58
CA VAL A 50 5.56 2.02 -2.22
C VAL A 50 5.89 0.58 -1.85
N GLY A 51 7.16 0.16 -1.95
CA GLY A 51 7.56 -1.20 -1.57
C GLY A 51 7.28 -1.57 -0.12
N LEU A 52 7.43 -0.63 0.84
CA LEU A 52 7.07 -0.87 2.24
C LEU A 52 5.56 -1.03 2.39
N LEU A 53 4.79 -0.10 1.82
CA LEU A 53 3.33 -0.12 1.90
C LEU A 53 2.75 -1.37 1.22
N PHE A 54 3.23 -1.72 0.04
CA PHE A 54 2.81 -2.92 -0.69
C PHE A 54 3.03 -4.18 0.14
N LYS A 55 4.25 -4.37 0.68
CA LYS A 55 4.58 -5.54 1.53
C LYS A 55 3.69 -5.60 2.76
N ALA A 56 3.47 -4.49 3.45
CA ALA A 56 2.66 -4.43 4.66
C ALA A 56 1.16 -4.68 4.37
N ILE A 57 0.60 -4.10 3.31
CA ILE A 57 -0.79 -4.34 2.88
C ILE A 57 -0.96 -5.80 2.45
N HIS A 58 -0.05 -6.34 1.65
CA HIS A 58 -0.11 -7.73 1.22
C HIS A 58 -0.03 -8.70 2.42
N ALA A 59 0.85 -8.43 3.39
CA ALA A 59 0.91 -9.22 4.62
C ALA A 59 -0.39 -9.14 5.44
N GLN A 60 -1.03 -7.98 5.49
CA GLN A 60 -2.25 -7.76 6.28
C GLN A 60 -3.49 -8.42 5.66
N ILE A 61 -3.73 -8.25 4.36
CA ILE A 61 -4.99 -8.69 3.70
C ILE A 61 -4.80 -9.67 2.55
N GLY A 62 -3.58 -9.86 2.03
CA GLY A 62 -3.32 -10.71 0.86
C GLY A 62 -3.68 -12.18 1.09
N GLY A 63 -3.55 -12.68 2.33
CA GLY A 63 -3.91 -14.05 2.69
C GLY A 63 -5.41 -14.30 2.91
N CYS A 64 -6.20 -13.27 3.19
CA CYS A 64 -7.65 -13.41 3.42
C CYS A 64 -8.50 -12.99 2.22
N ALA A 65 -8.00 -12.08 1.37
CA ALA A 65 -8.69 -11.65 0.16
C ALA A 65 -8.86 -12.82 -0.82
N ALA A 66 -9.98 -12.86 -1.54
CA ALA A 66 -10.15 -13.82 -2.64
C ALA A 66 -9.24 -13.48 -3.83
N LYS A 67 -8.90 -12.20 -4.00
CA LYS A 67 -7.96 -11.71 -4.99
C LYS A 67 -7.42 -10.33 -4.58
N LEU A 68 -6.14 -10.08 -4.82
CA LEU A 68 -5.52 -8.76 -4.66
C LEU A 68 -4.77 -8.41 -5.96
N ASP A 69 -5.38 -7.55 -6.78
CA ASP A 69 -4.76 -7.01 -7.98
C ASP A 69 -4.11 -5.66 -7.70
N VAL A 70 -3.08 -5.30 -8.47
CA VAL A 70 -2.39 -4.01 -8.36
C VAL A 70 -2.51 -3.24 -9.67
N MET A 71 -2.79 -1.95 -9.61
CA MET A 71 -2.84 -1.06 -10.77
C MET A 71 -2.02 0.20 -10.50
N ILE A 72 -1.17 0.55 -11.46
CA ILE A 72 -0.35 1.75 -11.39
C ILE A 72 -1.13 2.92 -11.99
N ALA A 73 -1.29 3.98 -11.21
CA ALA A 73 -1.94 5.22 -11.62
C ALA A 73 -0.99 6.09 -12.45
N LEU A 74 -0.84 5.78 -13.73
CA LEU A 74 0.04 6.50 -14.67
C LEU A 74 -0.45 7.91 -15.03
N GLY A 75 -1.78 8.12 -15.07
CA GLY A 75 -2.34 9.34 -15.64
C GLY A 75 -1.98 9.47 -17.13
N THR A 76 -1.29 10.55 -17.51
CA THR A 76 -0.82 10.78 -18.88
C THR A 76 0.62 10.30 -19.11
N HIS A 77 1.25 9.68 -18.11
CA HIS A 77 2.61 9.15 -18.24
C HIS A 77 2.62 7.89 -19.12
N PRO A 78 3.74 7.61 -19.79
CA PRO A 78 3.89 6.41 -20.59
C PRO A 78 3.79 5.14 -19.71
N PRO A 79 3.40 4.00 -20.29
CA PRO A 79 3.45 2.72 -19.59
C PRO A 79 4.86 2.42 -19.04
N MET A 80 4.89 1.89 -17.82
CA MET A 80 6.13 1.37 -17.23
C MET A 80 6.46 0.01 -17.85
N SER A 81 7.76 -0.27 -18.03
CA SER A 81 8.21 -1.62 -18.37
C SER A 81 8.02 -2.55 -17.18
N GLU A 82 7.97 -3.86 -17.43
CA GLU A 82 7.79 -4.85 -16.35
C GLU A 82 8.92 -4.78 -15.31
N GLU A 83 10.15 -4.52 -15.76
CA GLU A 83 11.31 -4.35 -14.88
C GLU A 83 11.12 -3.15 -13.95
N ALA A 84 10.70 -2.00 -14.50
CA ALA A 84 10.44 -0.80 -13.71
C ALA A 84 9.28 -0.99 -12.71
N ILE A 85 8.31 -1.86 -13.02
CA ILE A 85 7.23 -2.24 -12.10
C ILE A 85 7.79 -3.11 -10.97
N CYS A 86 8.68 -4.06 -11.26
CA CYS A 86 9.23 -4.98 -10.27
C CYS A 86 10.23 -4.31 -9.29
N GLU A 87 10.78 -3.15 -9.65
CA GLU A 87 11.64 -2.33 -8.78
C GLU A 87 10.86 -1.49 -7.75
N ARG A 88 9.52 -1.58 -7.72
CA ARG A 88 8.69 -0.71 -6.89
C ARG A 88 8.51 -1.10 -5.43
#